data_AF-A0A955YIW0-F1
#
_entry.id   AF-A0A955YIW0-F1
#
_cell.length_a   1.000
_cell.length_b   1.000
_cell.length_c   1.000
_cell.angle_alpha   90.00
_cell.angle_beta   90.00
_cell.angle_gamma   90.00
#
_symmetry.space_group_name_H-M   'P 1'
#
loop_
_entity.id
_entity.type
_entity.pdbx_description
1 polymer ?
#
loop_
_entity_poly.entity_id
_entity_poly.type
_entity_poly.pdbx_seq_one_letter_code
_entity_poly.pdbx_strand_id
1 'polypeptide(L)'
;MQPFEAYPESAPHPPGASTAQKALAVVAIMLGSLGVLGGCCGAMGNMASSSMLEAQGQVLGAQGMPNAEQQRAMVAAMQEVTAKYGPFLVLVQLLNAVASTLLIVAGAFMLSAHQQAVLLTVIACGANVLVDLGLGTVTVLQQVETARVTRGLLVGPEADPAVAGVMETAFQASMFGSLCFVGGWLVVKLGFYLANVLVARRTPAR
;
A
#
# COMPACT_ATOMS: atom_id res chain seq x y z
N MET A 1 44.97 -58.01 9.16
CA MET A 1 43.82 -57.34 8.52
C MET A 1 43.13 -56.53 9.60
N GLN A 2 43.34 -55.22 9.62
CA GLN A 2 42.60 -54.33 10.54
C GLN A 2 41.18 -54.14 9.96
N PRO A 3 40.13 -54.22 10.78
CA PRO A 3 38.78 -54.00 10.31
C PRO A 3 38.61 -52.55 9.86
N PHE A 4 37.97 -52.35 8.71
CA PHE A 4 37.56 -51.06 8.19
C PHE A 4 36.79 -50.30 9.28
N GLU A 5 37.37 -49.21 9.80
CA GLU A 5 36.63 -48.27 10.62
C GLU A 5 35.50 -47.68 9.77
N ALA A 6 34.27 -47.86 10.25
CA ALA A 6 33.11 -47.24 9.66
C ALA A 6 33.34 -45.73 9.61
N TYR A 7 33.20 -45.15 8.41
CA TYR A 7 33.17 -43.69 8.25
C TYR A 7 32.17 -43.11 9.26
N PRO A 8 32.54 -42.06 10.02
CA PRO A 8 31.57 -41.39 10.88
C PRO A 8 30.44 -40.89 9.99
N GLU A 9 29.23 -41.35 10.30
CA GLU A 9 27.98 -40.89 9.72
C GLU A 9 28.02 -39.36 9.71
N SER A 10 27.97 -38.76 8.52
CA SER A 10 27.99 -37.32 8.37
C SER A 10 26.88 -36.75 9.25
N ALA A 11 27.26 -35.87 10.18
CA ALA A 11 26.32 -35.24 11.11
C ALA A 11 25.06 -34.82 10.34
N PRO A 12 23.85 -35.12 10.86
CA PRO A 12 22.61 -34.86 10.16
C PRO A 12 22.63 -33.40 9.72
N HIS A 13 22.54 -33.18 8.40
CA HIS A 13 22.45 -31.83 7.87
C HIS A 13 21.37 -31.10 8.66
N PRO A 14 21.66 -29.90 9.21
CA PRO A 14 20.64 -29.16 9.92
C PRO A 14 19.41 -29.07 9.01
N PRO A 15 18.19 -29.22 9.54
CA PRO A 15 16.99 -29.14 8.72
C PRO A 15 17.01 -27.81 7.97
N GLY A 16 16.81 -27.86 6.65
CA GLY A 16 16.68 -26.66 5.82
C GLY A 16 15.51 -25.79 6.27
N ALA A 17 15.40 -24.57 5.74
CA ALA A 17 14.21 -23.74 5.93
C ALA A 17 12.94 -24.56 5.63
N SER A 18 11.98 -24.54 6.57
CA SER A 18 10.74 -25.32 6.45
C SER A 18 9.93 -24.89 5.22
N THR A 19 9.08 -25.78 4.69
CA THR A 19 8.23 -25.45 3.52
C THR A 19 7.37 -24.21 3.77
N ALA A 20 6.85 -24.04 5.00
CA ALA A 20 6.09 -22.87 5.41
C ALA A 20 6.93 -21.58 5.42
N GLN A 21 8.17 -21.65 5.94
CA GLN A 21 9.11 -20.53 5.94
C GLN A 21 9.47 -20.10 4.52
N LYS A 22 9.73 -21.04 3.62
CA LYS A 22 10.01 -20.75 2.21
C LYS A 22 8.81 -20.09 1.52
N ALA A 23 7.60 -20.61 1.73
CA ALA A 23 6.39 -20.02 1.17
C ALA A 23 6.17 -18.59 1.66
N LEU A 24 6.28 -18.34 2.97
CA LEU A 24 6.12 -17.01 3.56
C LEU A 24 7.21 -16.03 3.12
N ALA A 25 8.44 -16.51 2.93
CA ALA A 25 9.53 -15.69 2.43
C ALA A 25 9.32 -15.29 0.96
N VAL A 26 8.83 -16.19 0.11
CA VAL A 26 8.45 -15.87 -1.27
C VAL A 26 7.33 -14.83 -1.31
N VAL A 27 6.30 -15.01 -0.49
CA VAL A 27 5.21 -14.02 -0.40
C VAL A 27 5.72 -12.68 0.14
N ALA A 28 6.69 -12.67 1.06
CA ALA A 28 7.30 -11.43 1.57
C ALA A 28 8.04 -10.68 0.47
N ILE A 29 8.79 -11.40 -0.36
CA ILE A 29 9.49 -10.83 -1.52
C ILE A 29 8.49 -10.29 -2.54
N MET A 30 7.40 -11.02 -2.83
CA MET A 30 6.37 -10.59 -3.76
C MET A 30 5.59 -9.35 -3.26
N LEU A 31 5.20 -9.34 -1.98
CA LEU A 31 4.54 -8.18 -1.39
C LEU A 31 5.49 -6.99 -1.30
N GLY A 32 6.77 -7.22 -0.99
CA GLY A 32 7.79 -6.19 -0.97
C GLY A 32 8.06 -5.61 -2.36
N SER A 33 8.14 -6.42 -3.41
CA SER A 33 8.34 -5.91 -4.77
C SER A 33 7.13 -5.10 -5.26
N LEU A 34 5.91 -5.57 -4.98
CA LEU A 34 4.68 -4.83 -5.22
C LEU A 34 4.64 -3.51 -4.44
N GLY A 35 5.09 -3.50 -3.19
CA GLY A 35 5.15 -2.30 -2.36
C GLY A 35 6.20 -1.28 -2.83
N VAL A 36 7.36 -1.73 -3.32
CA VAL A 36 8.37 -0.85 -3.94
C VAL A 36 7.82 -0.23 -5.22
N LEU A 37 7.24 -1.04 -6.11
CA LEU A 37 6.62 -0.54 -7.35
C LEU A 37 5.48 0.42 -7.05
N GLY A 38 4.59 0.06 -6.11
CA GLY A 38 3.47 0.89 -5.68
C GLY A 38 3.92 2.20 -5.02
N GLY A 39 4.97 2.18 -4.19
CA GLY A 39 5.54 3.37 -3.55
C GLY A 39 6.16 4.33 -4.57
N CYS A 40 6.98 3.81 -5.49
CA CYS A 40 7.59 4.62 -6.54
C CYS A 40 6.55 5.19 -7.51
N CYS A 41 5.66 4.36 -8.04
CA CYS A 41 4.59 4.79 -8.94
C CYS A 41 3.59 5.73 -8.24
N GLY A 42 3.29 5.48 -6.97
CA GLY A 42 2.40 6.31 -6.17
C GLY A 42 3.00 7.70 -5.89
N ALA A 43 4.29 7.79 -5.58
CA ALA A 43 4.98 9.06 -5.42
C ALA A 43 5.00 9.85 -6.73
N MET A 44 5.39 9.20 -7.84
CA MET A 44 5.37 9.82 -9.18
C MET A 44 3.97 10.26 -9.59
N GLY A 45 2.96 9.40 -9.36
CA GLY A 45 1.56 9.70 -9.69
C GLY A 45 1.01 10.89 -8.90
N ASN A 46 1.33 11.02 -7.62
CA ASN A 46 0.92 12.18 -6.82
C ASN A 46 1.60 13.47 -7.29
N MET A 47 2.89 13.42 -7.63
CA MET A 47 3.62 14.57 -8.19
C MET A 47 3.15 14.94 -9.61
N ALA A 48 2.73 13.96 -10.41
CA ALA A 48 2.18 14.20 -11.74
C ALA A 48 0.71 14.68 -11.69
N SER A 49 -0.06 14.26 -10.69
CA SER A 49 -1.46 14.67 -10.54
C SER A 49 -1.56 16.16 -10.25
N SER A 50 -0.64 16.74 -9.48
CA SER A 50 -0.60 18.19 -9.25
C SER A 50 -0.35 18.98 -10.54
N SER A 51 0.61 18.55 -11.38
CA SER A 51 0.88 19.22 -12.65
C SER A 51 -0.22 19.02 -13.69
N MET A 52 -0.88 17.85 -13.69
CA MET A 52 -2.00 17.58 -14.57
C MET A 52 -3.24 18.40 -14.19
N LEU A 53 -3.51 18.57 -12.89
CA LEU A 53 -4.60 19.42 -12.39
C LEU A 53 -4.36 20.89 -12.72
N GLU A 54 -3.12 21.38 -12.60
CA GLU A 54 -2.73 22.73 -13.04
C GLU A 54 -2.93 22.92 -14.54
N ALA A 55 -2.49 21.96 -15.36
CA ALA A 55 -2.68 21.99 -16.80
C ALA A 55 -4.17 21.95 -17.20
N GLN A 56 -4.99 21.13 -16.54
CA GLN A 56 -6.45 21.13 -16.74
C GLN A 56 -7.07 22.48 -16.38
N GLY A 57 -6.67 23.09 -15.26
CA GLY A 57 -7.16 24.41 -14.87
C GLY A 57 -6.86 25.49 -15.92
N GLN A 58 -5.67 25.48 -16.52
CA GLN A 58 -5.28 26.42 -17.57
C GLN A 58 -6.04 26.19 -18.88
N VAL A 59 -6.23 24.93 -19.30
CA VAL A 59 -6.96 24.58 -20.54
C VAL A 59 -8.45 24.93 -20.41
N LEU A 60 -9.06 24.64 -19.26
CA LEU A 60 -10.44 25.05 -18.94
C LEU A 60 -10.56 26.57 -18.83
N GLY A 61 -9.48 27.28 -18.48
CA GLY A 61 -9.34 28.74 -18.54
C GLY A 61 -9.51 29.32 -19.95
N ALA A 62 -9.01 28.60 -20.95
CA ALA A 62 -8.94 29.06 -22.34
C ALA A 62 -10.13 28.61 -23.22
N GLN A 63 -10.84 27.53 -22.85
CA GLN A 63 -11.92 26.97 -23.66
C GLN A 63 -13.29 27.35 -23.10
N GLY A 64 -14.13 27.98 -23.94
CA GLY A 64 -15.52 28.34 -23.64
C GLY A 64 -16.47 27.14 -23.58
N MET A 65 -16.16 26.13 -22.76
CA MET A 65 -16.99 24.94 -22.58
C MET A 65 -18.27 25.24 -21.78
N PRO A 66 -19.40 24.60 -22.10
CA PRO A 66 -20.56 24.57 -21.21
C PRO A 66 -20.16 23.92 -19.87
N ASN A 67 -20.54 24.54 -18.75
CA ASN A 67 -20.14 24.19 -17.38
C ASN A 67 -18.66 24.45 -17.03
N ALA A 68 -17.94 25.30 -17.80
CA ALA A 68 -16.55 25.66 -17.52
C ALA A 68 -16.34 26.24 -16.11
N GLU A 69 -17.28 27.02 -15.58
CA GLU A 69 -17.17 27.54 -14.20
C GLU A 69 -17.27 26.43 -13.14
N GLN A 70 -18.19 25.49 -13.32
CA GLN A 70 -18.41 24.38 -12.40
C GLN A 70 -17.24 23.37 -12.47
N GLN A 71 -16.70 23.11 -13.66
CA GLN A 71 -15.47 22.34 -13.84
C GLN A 71 -14.24 23.05 -13.27
N ARG A 72 -14.09 24.37 -13.44
CA ARG A 72 -13.00 25.15 -12.82
C ARG A 72 -13.09 25.12 -11.29
N ALA A 73 -14.28 25.27 -10.73
CA ALA A 73 -14.51 25.16 -9.29
C ALA A 73 -14.17 23.75 -8.78
N MET A 74 -14.51 22.71 -9.54
CA MET A 74 -14.14 21.32 -9.22
C MET A 74 -12.63 21.10 -9.29
N VAL A 75 -11.94 21.60 -10.32
CA VAL A 75 -10.47 21.49 -10.41
C VAL A 75 -9.79 22.27 -9.29
N ALA A 76 -10.22 23.48 -8.98
CA ALA A 76 -9.65 24.29 -7.90
C ALA A 76 -9.82 23.63 -6.53
N ALA A 77 -11.02 23.09 -6.24
CA ALA A 77 -11.27 22.39 -4.99
C ALA A 77 -10.48 21.06 -4.91
N MET A 78 -10.32 20.35 -6.03
CA MET A 78 -9.46 19.15 -6.10
C MET A 78 -7.98 19.49 -5.93
N GLN A 79 -7.51 20.63 -6.43
CA GLN A 79 -6.15 21.12 -6.21
C GLN A 79 -5.91 21.42 -4.73
N GLU A 80 -6.88 22.03 -4.04
CA GLU A 80 -6.77 22.31 -2.60
C GLU A 80 -6.65 21.02 -1.77
N VAL A 81 -7.50 20.03 -2.05
CA VAL A 81 -7.41 18.70 -1.41
C VAL A 81 -6.07 18.03 -1.74
N THR A 82 -5.62 18.11 -2.99
CA THR A 82 -4.34 17.53 -3.42
C THR A 82 -3.15 18.24 -2.77
N ALA A 83 -3.18 19.57 -2.62
CA ALA A 83 -2.13 20.33 -1.95
C ALA A 83 -2.04 19.98 -0.45
N LYS A 84 -3.18 19.74 0.18
CA LYS A 84 -3.28 19.36 1.60
C LYS A 84 -2.74 17.96 1.87
N TYR A 85 -3.11 16.97 1.06
CA TYR A 85 -2.76 15.56 1.29
C TYR A 85 -1.55 15.06 0.49
N GLY A 86 -1.23 15.71 -0.63
CA GLY A 86 -0.17 15.33 -1.56
C GLY A 86 1.20 15.10 -0.90
N PRO A 87 1.72 16.05 -0.10
CA PRO A 87 3.01 15.87 0.58
C PRO A 87 3.03 14.66 1.52
N PHE A 88 1.93 14.43 2.25
CA PHE A 88 1.79 13.27 3.13
C PHE A 88 1.74 11.96 2.36
N LEU A 89 1.01 11.93 1.23
CA LEU A 89 0.97 10.75 0.37
C LEU A 89 2.34 10.45 -0.23
N VAL A 90 3.06 11.45 -0.72
CA VAL A 90 4.43 11.27 -1.24
C VAL A 90 5.34 10.72 -0.15
N LEU A 91 5.32 11.31 1.05
CA LEU A 91 6.13 10.87 2.17
C LEU A 91 5.83 9.42 2.56
N VAL A 92 4.55 9.07 2.74
CA VAL A 92 4.14 7.73 3.13
C VAL A 92 4.44 6.71 2.02
N GLN A 93 4.33 7.08 0.75
CA GLN A 93 4.70 6.20 -0.37
C GLN A 93 6.20 5.97 -0.49
N LEU A 94 7.03 6.96 -0.16
CA LEU A 94 8.48 6.78 -0.04
C LEU A 94 8.81 5.86 1.14
N LEU A 95 8.19 6.06 2.30
CA LEU A 95 8.34 5.17 3.46
C LEU A 95 7.86 3.75 3.13
N ASN A 96 6.82 3.60 2.31
CA ASN A 96 6.36 2.31 1.80
C ASN A 96 7.40 1.63 0.93
N ALA A 97 8.07 2.36 0.03
CA ALA A 97 9.15 1.79 -0.77
C ALA A 97 10.32 1.31 0.12
N VAL A 98 10.68 2.07 1.15
CA VAL A 98 11.74 1.68 2.10
C VAL A 98 11.31 0.46 2.93
N ALA A 99 10.13 0.49 3.55
CA ALA A 99 9.62 -0.61 4.36
C ALA A 99 9.44 -1.89 3.54
N SER A 100 8.99 -1.77 2.30
CA SER A 100 8.83 -2.88 1.37
C SER A 100 10.18 -3.47 0.95
N THR A 101 11.21 -2.64 0.77
CA THR A 101 12.58 -3.11 0.53
C THR A 101 13.11 -3.93 1.71
N LEU A 102 12.85 -3.48 2.95
CA LEU A 102 13.20 -4.24 4.15
C LEU A 102 12.47 -5.60 4.18
N LEU A 103 11.23 -5.67 3.69
CA LEU A 103 10.47 -6.91 3.60
C LEU A 103 11.09 -7.89 2.59
N ILE A 104 11.60 -7.41 1.46
CA ILE A 104 12.35 -8.22 0.48
C ILE A 104 13.62 -8.78 1.12
N VAL A 105 14.41 -7.94 1.80
CA VAL A 105 15.65 -8.35 2.47
C VAL A 105 15.36 -9.37 3.57
N ALA A 106 14.33 -9.15 4.39
CA ALA A 106 13.90 -10.11 5.40
C ALA A 106 13.49 -11.45 4.78
N GLY A 107 12.73 -11.44 3.69
CA GLY A 107 12.39 -12.67 2.94
C GLY A 107 13.62 -13.41 2.42
N ALA A 108 14.59 -12.71 1.84
CA ALA A 108 15.85 -13.32 1.39
C ALA A 108 16.65 -13.95 2.54
N PHE A 109 16.72 -13.28 3.70
CA PHE A 109 17.38 -13.81 4.89
C PHE A 109 16.63 -15.00 5.50
N MET A 110 15.30 -15.01 5.42
CA MET A 110 14.50 -16.18 5.79
C MET A 110 14.75 -17.36 4.86
N LEU A 111 14.99 -17.15 3.56
CA LEU A 111 15.34 -18.24 2.64
C LEU A 111 16.73 -18.82 2.94
N SER A 112 17.69 -17.98 3.34
CA SER A 112 19.04 -18.43 3.69
C SER A 112 19.17 -19.00 5.11
N ALA A 113 18.08 -19.01 5.90
CA ALA A 113 18.05 -19.47 7.29
C ALA A 113 19.09 -18.77 8.20
N HIS A 114 19.36 -17.49 7.92
CA HIS A 114 20.37 -16.71 8.64
C HIS A 114 19.92 -16.40 10.08
N GLN A 115 20.86 -16.40 11.04
CA GLN A 115 20.61 -16.07 12.45
C GLN A 115 19.90 -14.72 12.70
N GLN A 116 20.10 -13.72 11.83
CA GLN A 116 19.47 -12.40 11.96
C GLN A 116 18.09 -12.30 11.29
N ALA A 117 17.61 -13.37 10.64
CA ALA A 117 16.35 -13.35 9.90
C ALA A 117 15.16 -12.99 10.80
N VAL A 118 15.15 -13.42 12.06
CA VAL A 118 14.05 -13.13 12.99
C VAL A 118 13.97 -11.63 13.31
N LEU A 119 15.10 -11.01 13.64
CA LEU A 119 15.16 -9.58 13.97
C LEU A 119 14.75 -8.73 12.76
N LEU A 120 15.31 -9.02 11.58
CA LEU A 120 14.98 -8.32 10.34
C LEU A 120 13.50 -8.48 9.97
N THR A 121 12.93 -9.68 10.13
CA THR A 121 11.51 -9.93 9.85
C THR A 121 10.60 -9.14 10.78
N VAL A 122 10.92 -9.07 12.07
CA VAL A 122 10.15 -8.29 13.05
C VAL A 122 10.21 -6.79 12.72
N ILE A 123 11.40 -6.26 12.43
CA ILE A 123 11.57 -4.84 12.06
C ILE A 123 10.84 -4.53 10.76
N ALA A 124 11.02 -5.36 9.72
CA ALA A 124 10.37 -5.17 8.43
C ALA A 124 8.84 -5.23 8.54
N CYS A 125 8.30 -6.24 9.22
CA CYS A 125 6.86 -6.35 9.44
C CYS A 125 6.33 -5.15 10.24
N GLY A 126 7.00 -4.76 11.34
CA GLY A 126 6.60 -3.61 12.15
C GLY A 126 6.60 -2.30 11.37
N ALA A 127 7.64 -2.06 10.56
CA ALA A 127 7.71 -0.89 9.69
C ALA A 127 6.58 -0.87 8.65
N ASN A 128 6.29 -2.02 8.01
CA ASN A 128 5.21 -2.12 7.03
C ASN A 128 3.83 -1.87 7.67
N VAL A 129 3.59 -2.36 8.89
CA VAL A 129 2.34 -2.08 9.61
C VAL A 129 2.13 -0.58 9.82
N LEU A 130 3.16 0.13 10.29
CA LEU A 130 3.07 1.57 10.53
C LEU A 130 2.82 2.35 9.24
N VAL A 131 3.52 1.98 8.17
CA VAL A 131 3.33 2.58 6.85
C VAL A 131 1.93 2.30 6.31
N ASP A 132 1.46 1.05 6.36
CA ASP A 132 0.15 0.67 5.84
C ASP A 132 -0.99 1.39 6.58
N LEU A 133 -0.87 1.55 7.91
CA LEU A 133 -1.81 2.35 8.69
C LEU A 133 -1.78 3.83 8.31
N GLY A 134 -0.58 4.40 8.11
CA GLY A 134 -0.41 5.76 7.63
C GLY A 134 -1.02 5.97 6.26
N LEU A 135 -0.73 5.07 5.31
CA LEU A 135 -1.21 5.13 3.93
C LEU A 135 -2.73 5.00 3.89
N GLY A 136 -3.28 3.99 4.56
CA GLY A 136 -4.72 3.79 4.67
C GLY A 136 -5.42 5.01 5.27
N THR A 137 -4.88 5.59 6.33
CA THR A 137 -5.46 6.78 6.97
C THR A 137 -5.48 7.98 6.02
N VAL A 138 -4.35 8.31 5.40
CA VAL A 138 -4.26 9.47 4.50
C VAL A 138 -5.13 9.28 3.26
N THR A 139 -5.15 8.08 2.66
CA THR A 139 -6.02 7.77 1.52
C THR A 139 -7.50 7.88 1.89
N VAL A 140 -7.92 7.38 3.05
CA VAL A 140 -9.31 7.50 3.51
C VAL A 140 -9.69 8.96 3.75
N LEU A 141 -8.83 9.72 4.41
CA LEU A 141 -9.08 11.15 4.65
C LEU A 141 -9.21 11.93 3.33
N GLN A 142 -8.29 11.70 2.39
CA GLN A 142 -8.36 12.30 1.05
C GLN A 142 -9.65 11.90 0.34
N GLN A 143 -10.01 10.61 0.32
CA GLN A 143 -11.23 10.13 -0.34
C GLN A 143 -12.50 10.73 0.26
N VAL A 144 -12.58 10.86 1.60
CA VAL A 144 -13.72 11.47 2.28
C VAL A 144 -13.83 12.96 1.94
N GLU A 145 -12.72 13.70 1.92
CA GLU A 145 -12.74 15.13 1.60
C GLU A 145 -13.06 15.36 0.12
N THR A 146 -12.44 14.59 -0.78
CA THR A 146 -12.75 14.57 -2.22
C THR A 146 -14.23 14.26 -2.47
N ALA A 147 -14.80 13.26 -1.80
CA ALA A 147 -16.21 12.90 -1.95
C ALA A 147 -17.13 14.03 -1.45
N ARG A 148 -16.79 14.68 -0.34
CA ARG A 148 -17.56 15.83 0.20
C ARG A 148 -17.57 17.01 -0.75
N VAL A 149 -16.40 17.39 -1.27
CA VAL A 149 -16.24 18.49 -2.24
C VAL A 149 -17.02 18.19 -3.52
N THR A 150 -16.86 16.98 -4.04
CA THR A 150 -17.53 16.56 -5.28
C THR A 150 -19.05 16.54 -5.13
N ARG A 151 -19.55 16.06 -3.99
CA ARG A 151 -20.98 16.09 -3.68
C ARG A 151 -21.52 17.51 -3.59
N GLY A 152 -20.82 18.42 -2.92
CA GLY A 152 -21.23 19.82 -2.78
C GLY A 152 -21.30 20.58 -4.10
N LEU A 153 -20.49 20.19 -5.09
CA LEU A 153 -20.43 20.84 -6.40
C LEU A 153 -21.39 20.24 -7.44
N LEU A 154 -21.68 18.94 -7.36
CA LEU A 154 -22.56 18.23 -8.31
C LEU A 154 -24.02 18.22 -7.89
N VAL A 155 -24.30 18.18 -6.58
CA VAL A 155 -25.66 18.19 -6.02
C VAL A 155 -25.97 19.62 -5.56
N GLY A 156 -25.97 20.55 -6.52
CA GLY A 156 -26.42 21.92 -6.27
C GLY A 156 -27.93 21.96 -5.99
N PRO A 157 -28.46 23.07 -5.44
CA PRO A 157 -29.88 23.22 -5.09
C PRO A 157 -30.85 23.07 -6.29
N GLU A 158 -30.35 23.15 -7.53
CA GLU A 158 -31.15 23.00 -8.76
C GLU A 158 -31.05 21.61 -9.41
N ALA A 159 -30.36 20.65 -8.78
CA ALA A 159 -30.25 19.30 -9.34
C ALA A 159 -31.59 18.55 -9.28
N ASP A 160 -31.94 17.87 -10.38
CA ASP A 160 -33.12 16.99 -10.43
C ASP A 160 -33.05 15.98 -9.27
N PRO A 161 -34.10 15.86 -8.43
CA PRO A 161 -34.12 14.98 -7.28
C PRO A 161 -33.85 13.50 -7.63
N ALA A 162 -34.21 13.05 -8.84
CA ALA A 162 -33.89 11.70 -9.30
C ALA A 162 -32.38 11.53 -9.58
N VAL A 163 -31.75 12.54 -10.18
CA VAL A 163 -30.31 12.55 -10.47
C VAL A 163 -29.49 12.69 -9.19
N ALA A 164 -29.94 13.53 -8.26
CA ALA A 164 -29.33 13.69 -6.94
C ALA A 164 -29.37 12.38 -6.13
N GLY A 165 -30.50 11.66 -6.12
CA GLY A 165 -30.63 10.38 -5.43
C GLY A 165 -29.72 9.29 -6.02
N VAL A 166 -29.64 9.20 -7.35
CA VAL A 166 -28.76 8.23 -8.03
C VAL A 166 -27.28 8.56 -7.76
N MET A 167 -26.88 9.83 -7.85
CA MET A 167 -25.52 10.26 -7.54
C MET A 167 -25.16 9.97 -6.09
N GLU A 168 -26.02 10.28 -5.13
CA GLU A 168 -25.77 10.00 -3.72
C GLU A 168 -25.55 8.50 -3.46
N THR A 169 -26.40 7.66 -4.04
CA THR A 169 -26.30 6.20 -3.92
C THR A 169 -24.99 5.69 -4.55
N ALA A 170 -24.62 6.20 -5.72
CA ALA A 170 -23.38 5.86 -6.40
C ALA A 170 -22.13 6.29 -5.60
N PHE A 171 -22.13 7.49 -5.01
CA PHE A 171 -21.05 7.98 -4.16
C PHE A 171 -20.89 7.13 -2.91
N GLN A 172 -22.00 6.80 -2.23
CA GLN A 172 -21.97 5.96 -1.04
C GLN A 172 -21.47 4.54 -1.36
N ALA A 173 -21.97 3.93 -2.43
CA ALA A 173 -21.54 2.60 -2.86
C ALA A 173 -20.04 2.57 -3.22
N SER A 174 -19.56 3.60 -3.93
CA SER A 174 -18.14 3.74 -4.29
C SER A 174 -17.25 3.90 -3.06
N MET A 175 -17.63 4.79 -2.12
CA MET A 175 -16.91 4.98 -0.87
C MET A 175 -16.88 3.69 -0.03
N PHE A 176 -18.02 3.02 0.11
CA PHE A 176 -18.11 1.78 0.88
C PHE A 176 -17.25 0.67 0.27
N GLY A 177 -17.33 0.48 -1.05
CA GLY A 177 -16.52 -0.48 -1.78
C GLY A 177 -15.02 -0.23 -1.62
N SER A 178 -14.59 1.02 -1.75
CA SER A 178 -13.19 1.43 -1.56
C SER A 178 -12.72 1.17 -0.12
N LEU A 179 -13.50 1.55 0.88
CA LEU A 179 -13.18 1.33 2.29
C LEU A 179 -13.08 -0.15 2.64
N CYS A 180 -14.01 -0.97 2.14
CA CYS A 180 -13.97 -2.42 2.32
C CYS A 180 -12.73 -3.04 1.67
N PHE A 181 -12.34 -2.58 0.48
CA PHE A 181 -11.14 -3.06 -0.19
C PHE A 181 -9.88 -2.69 0.59
N VAL A 182 -9.73 -1.42 0.98
CA VAL A 182 -8.56 -0.94 1.77
C VAL A 182 -8.49 -1.67 3.11
N GLY A 183 -9.61 -1.75 3.84
CA GLY A 183 -9.69 -2.44 5.12
C GLY A 183 -9.41 -3.94 5.00
N GLY A 184 -10.02 -4.61 4.03
CA GLY A 184 -9.81 -6.04 3.77
C GLY A 184 -8.36 -6.34 3.40
N TRP A 185 -7.76 -5.53 2.54
CA TRP A 185 -6.35 -5.66 2.15
C TRP A 185 -5.41 -5.46 3.33
N LEU A 186 -5.69 -4.49 4.20
CA LEU A 186 -4.94 -4.27 5.44
C LEU A 186 -5.01 -5.50 6.37
N VAL A 187 -6.19 -6.09 6.54
CA VAL A 187 -6.37 -7.31 7.35
C VAL A 187 -5.55 -8.48 6.79
N VAL A 188 -5.55 -8.67 5.47
CA VAL A 188 -4.75 -9.72 4.81
C VAL A 188 -3.25 -9.52 5.09
N LYS A 189 -2.75 -8.30 4.91
CA LYS A 189 -1.35 -7.96 5.19
C LYS A 189 -0.98 -8.17 6.65
N LEU A 190 -1.83 -7.74 7.58
CA LEU A 190 -1.61 -7.93 9.02
C LEU A 190 -1.55 -9.41 9.39
N GLY A 191 -2.46 -10.22 8.85
CA GLY A 191 -2.43 -11.68 9.03
C GLY A 191 -1.13 -12.29 8.50
N PHE A 192 -0.67 -11.83 7.34
CA PHE A 192 0.60 -12.24 6.74
C PHE A 192 1.82 -11.85 7.59
N TYR A 193 1.89 -10.61 8.07
CA TYR A 193 2.98 -10.13 8.94
C TYR A 193 3.04 -10.92 10.25
N LEU A 194 1.88 -11.19 10.86
CA LEU A 194 1.79 -12.01 12.05
C LEU A 194 2.30 -13.44 11.79
N ALA A 195 1.85 -14.07 10.70
CA ALA A 195 2.30 -15.41 10.32
C ALA A 195 3.82 -15.45 10.08
N ASN A 196 4.38 -14.45 9.41
CA ASN A 196 5.81 -14.35 9.15
C ASN A 196 6.64 -14.25 10.44
N VAL A 197 6.23 -13.38 11.38
CA VAL A 197 6.89 -13.24 12.67
C VAL A 197 6.80 -14.54 13.48
N LEU A 198 5.64 -15.21 13.50
CA LEU A 198 5.45 -16.46 14.23
C LEU A 198 6.33 -17.58 13.67
N VAL A 199 6.42 -17.73 12.35
CA VAL A 199 7.26 -18.74 11.71
C VAL A 199 8.74 -18.43 11.87
N ALA A 200 9.16 -17.17 11.71
CA ALA A 200 10.54 -16.76 11.94
C ALA A 200 10.99 -17.09 13.37
N ARG A 201 10.17 -16.83 14.39
CA ARG A 201 10.48 -17.15 15.80
C ARG A 201 10.58 -18.65 16.10
N ARG A 202 9.87 -19.49 15.36
CA ARG A 202 9.87 -20.96 15.55
C ARG A 202 11.01 -21.66 14.81
N THR A 203 11.74 -20.95 13.96
CA THR A 203 12.81 -21.53 13.14
C THR A 203 14.13 -21.44 13.90
N PRO A 204 14.81 -22.56 14.18
CA PRO A 204 16.13 -22.52 14.81
C PRO A 204 17.13 -21.83 13.87
N ALA A 205 17.79 -20.80 14.37
CA ALA A 205 18.84 -20.08 13.66
C ALA A 205 20.04 -21.00 13.40
N ARG A 206 20.63 -20.89 12.21
CA ARG A 206 21.95 -21.46 11.89
C ARG A 206 23.04 -20.42 12.13
#